data_AF-A0A7S0HWH9-F1
#
_entry.id   AF-A0A7S0HWH9-F1
#
_cell.length_a   1.000
_cell.length_b   1.000
_cell.length_c   1.000
_cell.angle_alpha   90.00
_cell.angle_beta   90.00
_cell.angle_gamma   90.00
#
_symmetry.space_group_name_H-M   'P 1'
#
loop_
_entity.id
_entity.type
_entity.pdbx_description
1 polymer ?
#
loop_
_entity_poly.entity_id
_entity_poly.type
_entity_poly.pdbx_seq_one_letter_code
_entity_poly.pdbx_strand_id
1 'polypeptide(L)'
;RKQLLLDRDPHGNVQVARIESERLLSELVATELLRRSQPDIGSHRCSYKGKFAGQCHYLGYEGRCPPPTNFDSNYCYALGLTAAALIGCGCTGMMAAVRGLSDPPEAWTLRGVPLTAMMNVERRKGQDKPVIRKALVDLSGAPFLALEAQRGAWGL
;
A
#
# COMPACT_ATOMS: atom_id res chain seq x y z
N ARG A 1 -7.65 -21.33 -2.41
CA ARG A 1 -6.50 -22.25 -2.62
C ARG A 1 -5.82 -22.09 -3.99
N LYS A 2 -6.54 -22.12 -5.13
CA LYS A 2 -5.94 -21.98 -6.48
C LYS A 2 -5.24 -20.63 -6.71
N GLN A 3 -5.76 -19.53 -6.16
CA GLN A 3 -5.17 -18.18 -6.28
C GLN A 3 -3.78 -18.04 -5.63
N LEU A 4 -3.43 -18.87 -4.65
CA LEU A 4 -2.13 -18.82 -3.96
C LEU A 4 -1.00 -19.50 -4.75
N LEU A 5 -1.36 -20.25 -5.79
CA LEU A 5 -0.42 -20.99 -6.65
C LEU A 5 -0.15 -20.27 -7.97
N LEU A 6 -0.57 -19.00 -8.09
CA LEU A 6 -0.35 -18.21 -9.30
C LEU A 6 1.13 -17.94 -9.53
N ASP A 7 1.52 -17.89 -10.81
CA ASP A 7 2.88 -17.61 -11.22
C ASP A 7 3.37 -16.24 -10.73
N ARG A 8 4.63 -16.21 -10.30
CA ARG A 8 5.30 -15.00 -9.82
C ARG A 8 5.68 -14.09 -10.99
N ASP A 9 5.81 -12.80 -10.72
CA ASP A 9 6.30 -11.84 -11.72
C ASP A 9 7.81 -12.06 -12.03
N PRO A 10 8.40 -11.37 -13.04
CA PRO A 10 9.82 -11.51 -13.38
C PRO A 10 10.78 -11.20 -12.22
N HIS A 11 10.36 -10.39 -11.25
CA HIS A 11 11.14 -10.03 -10.06
C HIS A 11 10.94 -11.01 -8.90
N GLY A 12 10.07 -12.00 -9.04
CA GLY A 12 9.76 -13.04 -8.06
C GLY A 12 8.69 -12.64 -7.04
N ASN A 13 7.94 -11.55 -7.27
CA ASN A 13 6.82 -11.16 -6.42
C ASN A 13 5.58 -12.02 -6.70
N VAL A 14 4.82 -12.30 -5.64
CA VAL A 14 3.50 -12.94 -5.76
C VAL A 14 2.50 -11.91 -6.31
N GLN A 15 1.62 -12.34 -7.22
CA GLN A 15 0.58 -11.49 -7.81
C GLN A 15 -0.59 -11.30 -6.83
N VAL A 16 -0.35 -10.58 -5.73
CA VAL A 16 -1.33 -10.35 -4.66
C VAL A 16 -2.60 -9.67 -5.14
N ALA A 17 -2.51 -8.84 -6.19
CA ALA A 17 -3.64 -8.19 -6.84
C ALA A 17 -4.66 -9.17 -7.48
N ARG A 18 -4.29 -10.44 -7.69
CA ARG A 18 -5.19 -11.49 -8.20
C ARG A 18 -5.78 -12.37 -7.09
N ILE A 19 -5.40 -12.10 -5.83
CA ILE A 19 -5.92 -12.82 -4.67
C ILE A 19 -7.11 -12.03 -4.13
N GLU A 20 -8.30 -12.62 -4.18
CA GLU A 20 -9.55 -12.00 -3.72
C GLU A 20 -9.65 -12.07 -2.20
N SER A 21 -8.77 -11.32 -1.53
CA SER A 21 -8.63 -11.32 -0.06
C SER A 21 -9.90 -10.82 0.64
N GLU A 22 -10.58 -9.85 0.02
CA GLU A 22 -11.84 -9.30 0.49
C GLU A 22 -12.98 -10.34 0.46
N ARG A 23 -13.04 -11.19 -0.58
CA ARG A 23 -14.02 -12.27 -0.67
C ARG A 23 -13.76 -13.33 0.38
N LEU A 24 -12.49 -13.71 0.57
CA LEU A 24 -12.09 -14.64 1.62
C LEU A 24 -12.54 -14.14 3.00
N LEU A 25 -12.30 -12.87 3.32
CA LEU A 25 -12.74 -12.28 4.58
C LEU A 25 -14.28 -12.27 4.71
N SER A 26 -15.00 -11.90 3.64
CA SER A 26 -16.46 -11.92 3.62
C SER A 26 -17.03 -13.33 3.84
N GLU A 27 -16.45 -14.36 3.24
CA GLU A 27 -16.84 -15.76 3.42
C GLU A 27 -16.59 -16.26 4.85
N LEU A 28 -15.44 -15.89 5.44
CA LEU A 28 -15.11 -16.24 6.83
C LEU A 28 -16.08 -15.58 7.81
N VAL A 29 -16.41 -14.30 7.60
CA VAL A 29 -17.40 -13.58 8.42
C VAL A 29 -18.79 -14.21 8.26
N ALA A 30 -19.22 -14.52 7.04
CA ALA A 30 -20.51 -15.17 6.79
C ALA A 30 -20.60 -16.53 7.49
N THR A 31 -19.53 -17.33 7.44
CA THR A 31 -19.46 -18.64 8.11
C THR A 31 -19.52 -18.50 9.62
N GLU A 32 -18.79 -17.56 10.20
CA GLU A 32 -18.80 -17.30 11.65
C GLU A 32 -20.15 -16.76 12.13
N LEU A 33 -20.79 -15.86 11.37
CA LEU A 33 -22.12 -15.36 11.70
C LEU A 33 -23.19 -16.45 11.57
N LEU A 34 -23.10 -17.34 10.57
CA LEU A 34 -23.98 -18.50 10.45
C LEU A 34 -23.85 -19.43 11.66
N ARG A 35 -22.61 -19.67 12.13
CA ARG A 35 -22.35 -20.44 13.36
C ARG A 35 -23.01 -19.78 14.58
N ARG A 36 -22.91 -18.45 14.72
CA ARG A 36 -23.52 -17.68 15.83
C ARG A 36 -25.05 -17.58 15.74
N SER A 37 -25.62 -17.76 14.56
CA SER A 37 -27.08 -17.87 14.36
C SER A 37 -27.64 -19.20 14.84
N GLN A 38 -26.82 -20.24 14.99
CA GLN A 38 -27.26 -21.52 15.53
C GLN A 38 -27.39 -21.42 17.06
N PRO A 39 -28.36 -22.14 17.67
CA PRO A 39 -28.49 -22.18 19.12
C PRO A 39 -27.28 -22.89 19.74
N ASP A 40 -26.68 -22.28 20.76
CA ASP A 40 -25.59 -22.92 21.49
C ASP A 40 -26.08 -24.18 22.20
N ILE A 41 -25.24 -25.22 22.18
CA ILE A 41 -25.48 -26.50 22.86
C ILE A 41 -25.58 -26.23 24.37
N GLY A 42 -26.80 -26.18 24.89
CA GLY A 42 -27.12 -25.96 26.31
C GLY A 42 -27.94 -24.71 26.62
N SER A 43 -27.88 -23.67 25.80
CA SER A 43 -28.58 -22.39 26.05
C SER A 43 -29.88 -22.24 25.24
N HIS A 44 -29.99 -22.93 24.09
CA HIS A 44 -31.07 -22.76 23.10
C HIS A 44 -31.23 -21.31 22.59
N ARG A 45 -30.30 -20.41 22.91
CA ARG A 45 -30.26 -19.02 22.41
C ARG A 45 -29.21 -18.92 21.31
N CYS A 46 -29.50 -18.16 20.27
CA CYS A 46 -28.54 -17.72 19.27
C CYS A 46 -27.96 -16.35 19.65
N SER A 47 -26.67 -16.15 19.40
CA SER A 47 -25.96 -14.90 19.70
C SER A 47 -26.03 -13.89 18.55
N TYR A 48 -26.44 -14.32 17.35
CA TYR A 48 -26.65 -13.47 16.19
C TYR A 48 -28.02 -13.74 15.56
N LYS A 49 -28.79 -12.67 15.31
CA LYS A 49 -30.13 -12.73 14.69
C LYS A 49 -30.24 -11.90 13.41
N GLY A 50 -29.14 -11.26 13.00
CA GLY A 50 -29.10 -10.39 11.83
C GLY A 50 -28.99 -11.17 10.52
N LYS A 51 -29.15 -10.44 9.41
CA LYS A 51 -28.84 -10.94 8.07
C LYS A 51 -27.54 -10.28 7.60
N PHE A 52 -26.56 -11.11 7.23
CA PHE A 52 -25.31 -10.62 6.64
C PHE A 52 -25.37 -10.76 5.12
N ALA A 53 -25.05 -9.68 4.41
CA ALA A 53 -24.95 -9.64 2.95
C ALA A 53 -23.74 -8.78 2.57
N GLY A 54 -22.56 -9.41 2.53
CA GLY A 54 -21.31 -8.72 2.18
C GLY A 54 -21.27 -8.32 0.71
N GLN A 55 -20.82 -7.09 0.44
CA GLN A 55 -20.48 -6.62 -0.90
C GLN A 55 -18.98 -6.37 -0.96
N CYS A 56 -18.34 -7.01 -1.94
CA CYS A 56 -16.89 -6.93 -2.14
C CYS A 56 -16.58 -5.94 -3.26
N HIS A 57 -15.68 -5.01 -2.99
CA HIS A 57 -15.15 -4.07 -3.98
C HIS A 57 -13.64 -4.21 -4.06
N TYR A 58 -13.11 -4.15 -5.27
CA TYR A 58 -11.67 -4.14 -5.53
C TYR A 58 -11.35 -2.90 -6.35
N LEU A 59 -10.88 -1.85 -5.67
CA LEU A 59 -10.53 -0.57 -6.27
C LEU A 59 -9.00 -0.51 -6.45
N GLY A 60 -8.53 -0.43 -7.69
CA GLY A 60 -7.10 -0.42 -7.97
C GLY A 60 -6.74 0.10 -9.36
N TYR A 61 -7.14 -0.61 -10.43
CA TYR A 61 -6.73 -0.27 -11.80
C TYR A 61 -7.24 1.11 -12.24
N GLU A 62 -8.46 1.47 -11.85
CA GLU A 62 -9.10 2.75 -12.14
C GLU A 62 -8.32 3.94 -11.56
N GLY A 63 -7.56 3.75 -10.48
CA GLY A 63 -6.78 4.79 -9.83
C GLY A 63 -5.39 5.01 -10.44
N ARG A 64 -4.96 4.20 -11.42
CA ARG A 64 -3.60 4.27 -11.98
C ARG A 64 -3.46 5.21 -13.18
N CYS A 65 -4.54 5.45 -13.91
CA CYS A 65 -4.56 6.35 -15.06
C CYS A 65 -5.63 7.46 -15.00
N PRO A 66 -6.06 7.99 -13.82
CA PRO A 66 -6.86 9.21 -13.81
C PRO A 66 -5.97 10.43 -14.14
N PRO A 67 -6.57 11.57 -14.52
CA PRO A 67 -5.85 12.84 -14.55
C PRO A 67 -5.16 13.12 -13.21
N PRO A 68 -3.89 13.58 -13.21
CA PRO A 68 -3.17 13.86 -11.98
C PRO A 68 -3.80 15.02 -11.22
N THR A 69 -3.65 15.01 -9.90
CA THR A 69 -4.00 16.17 -9.06
C THR A 69 -3.08 17.35 -9.35
N ASN A 70 -3.42 18.56 -8.87
CA ASN A 70 -2.50 19.70 -8.95
C ASN A 70 -1.18 19.41 -8.20
N PHE A 71 -1.25 18.68 -7.09
CA PHE A 71 -0.07 18.25 -6.35
C PHE A 71 0.83 17.35 -7.21
N ASP A 72 0.29 16.28 -7.78
CA ASP A 72 1.08 15.34 -8.60
C ASP A 72 1.57 15.98 -9.90
N SER A 73 0.79 16.89 -10.49
CA SER A 73 1.19 17.62 -11.70
C SER A 73 2.41 18.50 -11.43
N ASN A 74 2.36 19.32 -10.37
CA ASN A 74 3.46 20.18 -9.97
C ASN A 74 4.68 19.36 -9.54
N TYR A 75 4.47 18.31 -8.75
CA TYR A 75 5.54 17.46 -8.23
C TYR A 75 6.25 16.69 -9.36
N CYS A 76 5.52 16.04 -10.25
CA CYS A 76 6.10 15.32 -11.38
C CYS A 76 6.84 16.26 -12.35
N TYR A 77 6.30 17.46 -12.59
CA TYR A 77 6.97 18.47 -13.42
C TYR A 77 8.29 18.93 -12.78
N ALA A 78 8.28 19.23 -11.48
CA ALA A 78 9.47 19.60 -10.72
C ALA A 78 10.54 18.49 -10.72
N LEU A 79 10.14 17.21 -10.59
CA LEU A 79 11.06 16.07 -10.69
C LEU A 79 11.72 16.00 -12.07
N GLY A 80 10.96 16.19 -13.15
CA GLY A 80 11.49 16.20 -14.51
C GLY A 80 12.51 17.32 -14.74
N LEU A 81 12.20 18.54 -14.29
CA LEU A 81 13.13 19.67 -14.32
C LEU A 81 14.40 19.40 -13.51
N THR A 82 14.24 18.83 -12.31
CA THR A 82 15.37 18.48 -11.44
C THR A 82 16.29 17.45 -12.11
N ALA A 83 15.71 16.43 -12.74
CA ALA A 83 16.48 15.41 -13.47
C ALA A 83 17.25 16.03 -14.65
N ALA A 84 16.62 16.92 -15.42
CA ALA A 84 17.27 17.64 -16.51
C ALA A 84 18.45 18.50 -16.02
N ALA A 85 18.28 19.21 -14.90
CA ALA A 85 19.34 20.00 -14.28
C ALA A 85 20.51 19.11 -13.81
N LEU A 86 20.23 17.98 -13.15
CA LEU A 86 21.26 17.02 -12.72
C LEU A 86 22.08 16.49 -13.92
N ILE A 87 21.41 16.15 -15.02
CA ILE A 87 22.08 15.72 -16.26
C ILE A 87 22.93 16.87 -16.83
N GLY A 88 22.39 18.09 -16.87
CA GLY A 88 23.12 19.28 -17.33
C GLY A 88 24.39 19.57 -16.52
N CYS A 89 24.40 19.21 -15.23
CA CYS A 89 25.58 19.28 -14.37
C CYS A 89 26.50 18.05 -14.45
N GLY A 90 26.24 17.10 -15.36
CA GLY A 90 27.05 15.89 -15.53
C GLY A 90 26.93 14.86 -14.40
N CYS A 91 25.88 14.95 -13.57
CA CYS A 91 25.64 14.00 -12.49
C CYS A 91 25.11 12.65 -13.01
N THR A 92 25.48 11.55 -12.37
CA THR A 92 24.99 10.20 -12.68
C THR A 92 24.69 9.41 -11.41
N GLY A 93 23.83 8.39 -11.50
CA GLY A 93 23.45 7.56 -10.35
C GLY A 93 22.64 8.30 -9.28
N MET A 94 21.99 9.40 -9.65
CA MET A 94 21.19 10.25 -8.75
C MET A 94 19.69 10.04 -9.00
N MET A 95 18.91 10.03 -7.94
CA MET A 95 17.45 10.16 -7.98
C MET A 95 17.08 11.65 -7.82
N ALA A 96 16.29 12.18 -8.75
CA ALA A 96 15.67 13.49 -8.57
C ALA A 96 14.70 13.45 -7.38
N ALA A 97 14.76 14.46 -6.52
CA ALA A 97 13.97 14.55 -5.31
C ALA A 97 13.52 15.99 -5.04
N VAL A 98 12.37 16.13 -4.41
CA VAL A 98 11.83 17.42 -3.96
C VAL A 98 11.54 17.34 -2.46
N ARG A 99 11.86 18.40 -1.71
CA ARG A 99 11.55 18.53 -0.28
C ARG A 99 10.65 19.73 -0.03
N GLY A 100 9.96 19.72 1.13
CA GLY A 100 8.99 20.76 1.49
C GLY A 100 7.61 20.53 0.86
N LEU A 101 7.24 19.28 0.57
CA LEU A 101 6.00 18.95 -0.17
C LEU A 101 4.69 19.33 0.54
N SER A 102 4.76 19.70 1.82
CA SER A 102 3.61 20.24 2.57
C SER A 102 3.43 21.75 2.38
N ASP A 103 4.46 22.44 1.90
CA ASP A 103 4.44 23.87 1.59
C ASP A 103 3.95 24.12 0.14
N PRO A 104 3.60 25.36 -0.22
CA PRO A 104 3.29 25.71 -1.61
C PRO A 104 4.46 25.37 -2.57
N PRO A 105 4.16 25.02 -3.84
CA PRO A 105 5.18 24.61 -4.82
C PRO A 105 6.37 25.57 -4.97
N GLU A 106 6.15 26.86 -4.77
CA GLU A 106 7.15 27.91 -4.86
C GLU A 106 8.22 27.83 -3.76
N ALA A 107 7.89 27.19 -2.62
CA ALA A 107 8.80 27.01 -1.48
C ALA A 107 9.55 25.66 -1.54
N TRP A 108 9.30 24.83 -2.55
CA TRP A 108 9.92 23.52 -2.66
C TRP A 108 11.41 23.59 -2.95
N THR A 109 12.16 22.66 -2.36
CA THR A 109 13.60 22.54 -2.60
C THR A 109 13.90 21.33 -3.48
N LEU A 110 14.52 21.57 -4.64
CA LEU A 110 14.95 20.54 -5.59
C LEU A 110 16.31 19.95 -5.19
N ARG A 111 16.48 18.63 -5.30
CA ARG A 111 17.71 17.92 -4.88
C ARG A 111 17.97 16.67 -5.74
N GLY A 112 19.23 16.25 -5.77
CA GLY A 112 19.63 14.90 -6.20
C GLY A 112 20.04 14.05 -5.00
N VAL A 113 19.56 12.81 -4.93
CA VAL A 113 19.94 11.84 -3.89
C VAL A 113 20.69 10.67 -4.55
N PRO A 114 21.91 10.31 -4.10
CA PRO A 114 22.61 9.15 -4.63
C PRO A 114 21.80 7.86 -4.45
N LEU A 115 21.63 7.07 -5.52
CA LEU A 115 20.83 5.84 -5.46
C LEU A 115 21.36 4.86 -4.41
N THR A 116 22.68 4.75 -4.28
CA THR A 116 23.36 3.86 -3.33
C THR A 116 23.01 4.16 -1.87
N ALA A 117 22.67 5.40 -1.53
CA ALA A 117 22.28 5.78 -0.18
C ALA A 117 20.94 5.17 0.27
N MET A 118 20.14 4.67 -0.67
CA MET A 118 18.84 4.02 -0.41
C MET A 118 18.90 2.50 -0.53
N MET A 119 20.06 1.93 -0.85
CA MET A 119 20.21 0.51 -1.12
C MET A 119 20.60 -0.29 0.13
N ASN A 120 20.13 -1.53 0.20
CA ASN A 120 20.60 -2.57 1.11
C ASN A 120 20.84 -3.87 0.33
N VAL A 121 21.40 -4.88 1.00
CA VAL A 121 21.59 -6.22 0.43
C VAL A 121 20.46 -7.14 0.91
N GLU A 122 19.73 -7.74 -0.02
CA GLU A 122 18.71 -8.76 0.26
C GLU A 122 19.03 -10.07 -0.49
N ARG A 123 18.77 -11.21 0.16
CA ARG A 123 18.95 -12.52 -0.48
C ARG A 123 17.70 -12.92 -1.26
N ARG A 124 17.80 -12.98 -2.59
CA ARG A 124 16.70 -13.34 -3.50
C ARG A 124 17.11 -14.50 -4.40
N LYS A 125 16.27 -15.55 -4.46
CA LYS A 125 16.57 -16.80 -5.19
C LYS A 125 17.94 -17.40 -4.82
N GLY A 126 18.33 -17.30 -3.55
CA GLY A 126 19.61 -17.81 -3.03
C GLY A 126 20.84 -16.95 -3.31
N GLN A 127 20.70 -15.79 -3.95
CA GLN A 127 21.79 -14.85 -4.24
C GLN A 127 21.60 -13.52 -3.53
N ASP A 128 22.69 -12.92 -3.07
CA ASP A 128 22.68 -11.60 -2.44
C ASP A 128 22.63 -10.53 -3.55
N LYS A 129 21.62 -9.65 -3.49
CA LYS A 129 21.39 -8.63 -4.51
C LYS A 129 21.21 -7.25 -3.86
N PRO A 130 21.82 -6.19 -4.41
CA PRO A 130 21.57 -4.84 -3.95
C PRO A 130 20.19 -4.39 -4.41
N VAL A 131 19.37 -3.93 -3.48
CA VAL A 131 17.99 -3.51 -3.74
C VAL A 131 17.65 -2.27 -2.92
N ILE A 132 16.65 -1.51 -3.35
CA ILE A 132 16.08 -0.43 -2.54
C ILE A 132 15.08 -1.04 -1.58
N ARG A 133 15.25 -0.79 -0.29
CA ARG A 133 14.34 -1.28 0.75
C ARG A 133 12.96 -0.64 0.58
N LYS A 134 11.90 -1.47 0.58
CA LYS A 134 10.52 -0.96 0.62
C LYS A 134 10.27 -0.28 1.97
N ALA A 135 9.85 0.97 1.96
CA ALA A 135 9.35 1.65 3.15
C ALA A 135 7.93 1.12 3.44
N LEU A 136 7.76 0.49 4.61
CA LEU A 136 6.46 0.04 5.11
C LEU A 136 5.87 1.10 6.05
N VAL A 137 4.61 0.93 6.44
CA VAL A 137 3.98 1.77 7.46
C VAL A 137 4.79 1.69 8.76
N ASP A 138 5.14 2.84 9.30
CA ASP A 138 5.71 2.96 10.64
C ASP A 138 4.59 2.94 11.69
N LEU A 139 4.52 1.86 12.47
CA LEU A 139 3.52 1.68 13.53
C LEU A 139 3.73 2.62 14.73
N SER A 140 4.89 3.25 14.83
CA SER A 140 5.16 4.30 15.81
C SER A 140 5.00 5.72 15.23
N GLY A 141 4.72 5.82 13.93
CA GLY A 141 4.60 7.08 13.22
C GLY A 141 3.25 7.76 13.43
N ALA A 142 3.25 9.09 13.34
CA ALA A 142 2.05 9.91 13.54
C ALA A 142 0.82 9.46 12.72
N PRO A 143 0.93 9.05 11.43
CA PRO A 143 -0.25 8.61 10.67
C PRO A 143 -0.93 7.37 11.25
N PHE A 144 -0.16 6.37 11.69
CA PHE A 144 -0.73 5.14 12.27
C PHE A 144 -1.31 5.42 13.66
N LEU A 145 -0.63 6.21 14.48
CA LEU A 145 -1.13 6.61 15.81
C LEU A 145 -2.46 7.37 15.71
N ALA A 146 -2.63 8.22 14.70
CA ALA A 146 -3.91 8.89 14.43
C ALA A 146 -5.03 7.89 14.10
N LEU A 147 -4.75 6.87 13.27
CA LEU A 147 -5.70 5.79 13.00
C LEU A 147 -6.03 4.99 14.28
N GLU A 148 -5.02 4.61 15.06
CA GLU A 148 -5.19 3.84 16.29
C GLU A 148 -6.05 4.57 17.32
N ALA A 149 -5.86 5.88 17.48
CA ALA A 149 -6.65 6.70 18.39
C ALA A 149 -8.14 6.75 18.01
N GLN A 150 -8.48 6.63 16.72
CA GLN A 150 -9.84 6.82 16.22
C GLN A 150 -10.57 5.53 15.85
N ARG A 151 -9.86 4.44 15.53
CA ARG A 151 -10.47 3.19 15.02
C ARG A 151 -11.52 2.57 15.95
N GLY A 152 -11.42 2.80 17.26
CA GLY A 152 -12.42 2.35 18.24
C GLY A 152 -13.73 3.10 18.12
N ALA A 153 -13.69 4.42 17.91
CA ALA A 153 -14.86 5.25 17.72
C ALA A 153 -15.51 5.03 16.34
N TRP A 154 -14.71 4.80 15.29
CA TRP A 154 -15.22 4.54 13.94
C TRP A 154 -15.79 3.14 13.73
N GLY A 155 -15.48 2.20 14.63
CA GLY A 155 -15.88 0.79 14.52
C GLY A 155 -17.22 0.44 15.18
N LEU A 156 -17.86 1.39 15.87
CA LEU A 156 -19.12 1.24 16.60
C LEU A 156 -20.29 1.84 15.80
#